data_AF-K8XQI3-F1
#
_entry.id   AF-K8XQI3-F1
#
_cell.length_a   1.000
_cell.length_b   1.000
_cell.length_c   1.000
_cell.angle_alpha   90.00
_cell.angle_beta   90.00
_cell.angle_gamma   90.00
#
_symmetry.space_group_name_H-M   'P 1'
#
loop_
_entity.id
_entity.type
_entity.pdbx_description
1 polymer ?
#
loop_
_entity_poly.entity_id
_entity_poly.type
_entity_poly.pdbx_seq_one_letter_code
_entity_poly.pdbx_strand_id
1 'polypeptide(L)'
;MKLTDGQRLLLGELAPWQLLALADAPEYWCKHIRDMQGGGTPVDPDWRAAGVWRATYSWGMAITALGDYMHERKRDDPAHKATLTWAEITRWVESLPAELRAEARRQRKLGIELVSRVVDQILAHGITEPEPTLW
;
A
#
# COMPACT_ATOMS: atom_id res chain seq x y z
N MET A 1 -12.90 -1.56 -5.69
CA MET A 1 -11.99 -0.95 -6.69
C MET A 1 -10.82 -1.91 -6.88
N LYS A 2 -10.33 -2.15 -8.09
CA LYS A 2 -9.13 -2.99 -8.31
C LYS A 2 -7.88 -2.13 -8.37
N LEU A 3 -6.78 -2.59 -7.77
CA LEU A 3 -5.47 -1.95 -7.88
C LEU A 3 -4.69 -2.59 -9.03
N THR A 4 -3.85 -1.79 -9.69
CA THR A 4 -2.81 -2.33 -10.58
C THR A 4 -1.73 -3.05 -9.75
N ASP A 5 -0.91 -3.89 -10.38
CA ASP A 5 0.19 -4.58 -9.68
C ASP A 5 1.18 -3.59 -9.05
N GLY A 6 1.55 -2.52 -9.75
CA GLY A 6 2.42 -1.48 -9.18
C GLY A 6 1.82 -0.78 -7.96
N GLN A 7 0.50 -0.56 -7.94
CA GLN A 7 -0.20 0.00 -6.78
C GLN A 7 -0.29 -1.00 -5.61
N ARG A 8 -0.47 -2.29 -5.92
CA ARG A 8 -0.49 -3.37 -4.93
C ARG A 8 0.88 -3.56 -4.28
N LEU A 9 1.95 -3.57 -5.08
CA LEU A 9 3.33 -3.58 -4.60
C LEU A 9 3.60 -2.36 -3.72
N LEU A 10 3.13 -1.17 -4.12
CA LEU A 10 3.33 0.06 -3.35
C LEU A 10 2.58 0.01 -2.03
N LEU A 11 1.40 -0.59 -2.00
CA LEU A 11 0.68 -0.85 -0.75
C LEU A 11 1.43 -1.85 0.13
N GLY A 12 2.05 -2.88 -0.47
CA GLY A 12 2.89 -3.87 0.20
C GLY A 12 4.17 -3.31 0.85
N GLU A 13 4.58 -2.09 0.51
CA GLU A 13 5.68 -1.37 1.17
C GLU A 13 5.33 -0.90 2.60
N LEU A 14 4.04 -0.93 2.95
CA LEU A 14 3.60 -0.66 4.31
C LEU A 14 3.94 -1.84 5.23
N ALA A 15 4.23 -1.53 6.48
CA ALA A 15 4.45 -2.56 7.49
C ALA A 15 3.17 -3.42 7.65
N PRO A 16 3.30 -4.73 7.95
CA PRO A 16 2.16 -5.62 8.08
C PRO A 16 1.07 -5.12 9.05
N TRP A 17 1.48 -4.49 10.16
CA TRP A 17 0.55 -3.89 11.11
C TRP A 17 -0.23 -2.70 10.54
N GLN A 18 0.37 -1.91 9.63
CA GLN A 18 -0.30 -0.78 8.96
C GLN A 18 -1.38 -1.29 8.01
N LEU A 19 -1.12 -2.41 7.31
CA LEU A 19 -2.10 -3.05 6.42
C LEU A 19 -3.31 -3.59 7.20
N LEU A 20 -3.07 -4.26 8.32
CA LEU A 20 -4.16 -4.69 9.21
C LEU A 20 -4.95 -3.50 9.75
N ALA A 21 -4.26 -2.42 10.10
CA ALA A 21 -4.86 -1.23 10.66
C ALA A 21 -5.71 -0.48 9.64
N LEU A 22 -5.24 -0.36 8.40
CA LEU A 22 -5.99 0.17 7.27
C LEU A 22 -7.30 -0.60 7.06
N ALA A 23 -7.26 -1.94 7.05
CA ALA A 23 -8.45 -2.77 6.88
C ALA A 23 -9.51 -2.58 8.00
N ASP A 24 -9.08 -2.29 9.22
CA ASP A 24 -9.93 -2.00 10.39
C ASP A 24 -10.57 -0.61 10.29
N ALA A 25 -9.75 0.45 10.14
CA ALA A 25 -10.20 1.85 10.19
C ALA A 25 -9.45 2.73 9.16
N PRO A 26 -9.84 2.71 7.88
CA PRO A 26 -9.05 3.30 6.80
C PRO A 26 -8.83 4.80 6.93
N GLU A 27 -9.86 5.57 7.30
CA GLU A 27 -9.74 7.04 7.40
C GLU A 27 -8.72 7.47 8.46
N TYR A 28 -8.80 6.86 9.66
CA TYR A 28 -7.88 7.15 10.75
C TYR A 28 -6.45 6.76 10.38
N TRP A 29 -6.26 5.56 9.81
CA TRP A 29 -4.92 5.04 9.53
C TRP A 29 -4.29 5.66 8.29
N CYS A 30 -5.06 6.06 7.27
CA CYS A 30 -4.53 6.88 6.17
C CYS A 30 -3.99 8.22 6.71
N LYS A 31 -4.72 8.88 7.60
CA LYS A 31 -4.25 10.10 8.27
C LYS A 31 -2.98 9.84 9.07
N HIS A 32 -2.95 8.79 9.88
CA HIS A 32 -1.79 8.46 10.71
C HIS A 32 -0.53 8.16 9.87
N ILE A 33 -0.67 7.36 8.80
CA ILE A 33 0.45 7.04 7.90
C ILE A 33 0.97 8.31 7.21
N ARG A 34 0.07 9.14 6.70
CA ARG A 34 0.40 10.43 6.10
C ARG A 34 1.19 11.32 7.06
N ASP A 35 0.71 11.44 8.30
CA ASP A 35 1.28 12.35 9.30
C ASP A 35 2.64 11.85 9.84
N MET A 36 2.92 10.54 9.77
CA MET A 36 4.25 10.01 10.05
C MET A 36 5.30 10.38 9.00
N GLN A 37 4.88 10.81 7.80
CA GLN A 37 5.74 11.21 6.68
C GLN A 37 6.85 10.18 6.39
N GLY A 38 6.54 8.89 6.52
CA GLY A 38 7.53 7.85 6.37
C GLY A 38 8.06 7.80 4.94
N GLY A 39 9.38 7.70 4.79
CA GLY A 39 10.04 7.32 3.53
C GLY A 39 11.01 6.17 3.75
N GLY A 40 11.43 5.49 2.69
CA GLY A 40 12.41 4.43 2.85
C GLY A 40 12.89 3.79 1.56
N THR A 41 14.00 3.05 1.69
CA THR A 41 14.41 2.06 0.70
C THR A 41 13.29 1.04 0.55
N PRO A 42 12.83 0.75 -0.68
CA PRO A 42 11.76 -0.21 -0.91
C PRO A 42 12.08 -1.61 -0.36
N VAL A 43 11.04 -2.31 0.09
CA VAL A 43 11.06 -3.71 0.49
C VAL A 43 11.11 -4.61 -0.74
N ASP A 44 10.38 -4.24 -1.80
CA ASP A 44 10.37 -4.93 -3.09
C ASP A 44 11.78 -5.00 -3.72
N PRO A 45 12.27 -6.20 -4.09
CA PRO A 45 13.61 -6.38 -4.64
C PRO A 45 13.87 -5.63 -5.95
N ASP A 46 12.88 -5.57 -6.84
CA ASP A 46 13.04 -4.96 -8.16
C ASP A 46 13.13 -3.43 -8.03
N TRP A 47 12.31 -2.84 -7.16
CA TRP A 47 12.41 -1.42 -6.83
C TRP A 47 13.69 -1.08 -6.09
N ARG A 48 14.13 -1.92 -5.16
CA ARG A 48 15.42 -1.73 -4.49
C ARG A 48 16.58 -1.76 -5.50
N ALA A 49 16.58 -2.72 -6.42
CA ALA A 49 17.60 -2.83 -7.46
C ALA A 49 17.56 -1.64 -8.44
N ALA A 50 16.37 -1.10 -8.72
CA ALA A 50 16.19 0.07 -9.57
C ALA A 50 16.61 1.41 -8.90
N GLY A 51 17.02 1.39 -7.63
CA GLY A 51 17.50 2.59 -6.93
C GLY A 51 16.42 3.64 -6.70
N VAL A 52 15.15 3.23 -6.64
CA VAL A 52 14.02 4.11 -6.35
C VAL A 52 13.71 4.14 -4.85
N TRP A 53 12.84 5.05 -4.44
CA TRP A 53 12.54 5.36 -3.05
C TRP A 53 11.02 5.37 -2.80
N ARG A 54 10.58 4.84 -1.66
CA ARG A 54 9.19 4.99 -1.22
C ARG A 54 9.05 6.30 -0.47
N ALA A 55 8.11 7.14 -0.89
CA ALA A 55 7.80 8.42 -0.27
C ALA A 55 6.32 8.52 0.10
N THR A 56 6.04 9.24 1.18
CA THR A 56 4.70 9.55 1.67
C THR A 56 4.44 11.04 1.49
N TYR A 57 3.31 11.39 0.89
CA TYR A 57 2.91 12.74 0.55
C TYR A 57 1.57 13.09 1.21
N SER A 58 1.24 14.39 1.22
CA SER A 58 -0.08 14.86 1.65
C SER A 58 -1.22 14.26 0.83
N TRP A 59 -0.97 13.94 -0.45
CA TRP A 59 -1.94 13.36 -1.37
C TRP A 59 -1.95 11.82 -1.39
N GLY A 60 -0.89 11.13 -0.95
CA GLY A 60 -0.78 9.67 -1.06
C GLY A 60 0.62 9.12 -0.80
N MET A 61 0.95 8.02 -1.47
CA MET A 61 2.28 7.41 -1.48
C MET A 61 2.79 7.26 -2.92
N ALA A 62 4.11 7.21 -3.06
CA ALA A 62 4.73 6.90 -4.34
C ALA A 62 6.00 6.05 -4.19
N ILE A 63 6.31 5.28 -5.24
CA ILE A 63 7.68 4.91 -5.56
C ILE A 63 8.22 5.95 -6.54
N THR A 64 9.35 6.54 -6.22
CA THR A 64 9.88 7.69 -6.94
C THR A 64 11.39 7.66 -7.06
N ALA A 65 11.96 8.34 -8.05
CA ALA A 65 13.41 8.57 -8.10
C ALA A 65 13.91 9.32 -6.84
N LEU A 66 15.14 9.06 -6.42
CA LEU A 66 15.80 9.80 -5.35
C LEU A 66 15.79 11.33 -5.63
N GLY A 67 15.84 12.14 -4.58
CA GLY A 67 16.01 13.60 -4.70
C GLY A 67 14.80 14.46 -4.34
N ASP A 68 13.64 13.89 -4.03
CA ASP A 68 12.47 14.66 -3.56
C ASP A 68 12.39 14.72 -2.04
N TYR A 69 13.41 15.32 -1.44
CA TYR A 69 13.51 15.44 0.02
C TYR A 69 12.50 16.43 0.60
N MET A 70 12.00 17.36 -0.22
CA MET A 70 11.04 18.40 0.17
C MET A 70 9.58 17.99 -0.04
N HIS A 71 9.32 16.81 -0.61
CA HIS A 71 7.97 16.31 -0.90
C HIS A 71 7.15 17.25 -1.81
N GLU A 72 7.81 17.89 -2.76
CA GLU A 72 7.21 18.89 -3.65
C GLU A 72 6.51 18.27 -4.86
N ARG A 73 6.81 17.00 -5.15
CA ARG A 73 6.23 16.30 -6.31
C ARG A 73 4.73 16.11 -6.15
N LYS A 74 4.02 16.43 -7.23
CA LYS A 74 2.59 16.17 -7.38
C LYS A 74 2.38 14.72 -7.82
N ARG A 75 1.15 14.24 -7.64
CA ARG A 75 0.75 12.87 -7.99
C ARG A 75 1.16 12.44 -9.41
N ASP A 76 1.10 13.34 -10.37
CA ASP A 76 1.33 13.08 -11.79
C ASP A 76 2.79 13.29 -12.23
N ASP A 77 3.71 13.49 -11.28
CA ASP A 77 5.12 13.70 -11.59
C ASP A 77 5.71 12.48 -12.33
N PRO A 78 6.37 12.68 -13.49
CA PRO A 78 6.92 11.58 -14.29
C PRO A 78 8.06 10.83 -13.60
N ALA A 79 8.64 11.35 -12.50
CA ALA A 79 9.60 10.64 -11.69
C ALA A 79 8.98 9.52 -10.84
N HIS A 80 7.65 9.47 -10.72
CA HIS A 80 6.94 8.43 -10.03
C HIS A 80 6.80 7.16 -10.89
N LYS A 81 7.19 6.01 -10.33
CA LYS A 81 7.01 4.69 -10.93
C LYS A 81 5.67 4.06 -10.58
N ALA A 82 5.17 4.36 -9.39
CA ALA A 82 3.86 3.95 -8.91
C ALA A 82 3.34 5.00 -7.94
N THR A 83 2.03 5.25 -7.96
CA THR A 83 1.37 6.19 -7.06
C THR A 83 0.07 5.62 -6.55
N LEU A 84 -0.24 5.90 -5.28
CA LEU A 84 -1.51 5.51 -4.67
C LEU A 84 -1.99 6.62 -3.73
N THR A 85 -3.14 7.22 -4.03
CA THR A 85 -3.69 8.31 -3.21
C THR A 85 -4.36 7.77 -1.94
N TRP A 86 -4.46 8.59 -0.89
CA TRP A 86 -5.20 8.22 0.32
C TRP A 86 -6.65 7.84 0.01
N ALA A 87 -7.30 8.56 -0.91
CA ALA A 87 -8.66 8.26 -1.34
C ALA A 87 -8.77 6.91 -2.08
N GLU A 88 -7.77 6.55 -2.89
CA GLU A 88 -7.71 5.23 -3.53
C GLU A 88 -7.49 4.11 -2.50
N ILE A 89 -6.63 4.31 -1.50
CA ILE A 89 -6.44 3.34 -0.41
C ILE A 89 -7.76 3.12 0.33
N THR A 90 -8.44 4.19 0.74
CA THR A 90 -9.73 4.09 1.44
C THR A 90 -10.76 3.34 0.60
N ARG A 91 -10.95 3.71 -0.67
CA ARG A 91 -11.90 3.03 -1.57
C ARG A 91 -11.56 1.56 -1.82
N TRP A 92 -10.27 1.22 -1.86
CA TRP A 92 -9.86 -0.17 -1.97
C TRP A 92 -10.16 -0.95 -0.69
N VAL A 93 -9.83 -0.39 0.48
CA VAL A 93 -10.14 -1.00 1.79
C VAL A 93 -11.64 -1.23 1.96
N GLU A 94 -12.46 -0.25 1.60
CA GLU A 94 -13.92 -0.35 1.66
C GLU A 94 -14.47 -1.46 0.78
N SER A 95 -13.73 -1.86 -0.26
CA SER A 95 -14.09 -2.97 -1.13
C SER A 95 -13.61 -4.34 -0.64
N LEU A 96 -12.86 -4.42 0.47
CA LEU A 96 -12.47 -5.69 1.07
C LEU A 96 -13.71 -6.43 1.63
N PRO A 97 -13.75 -7.78 1.58
CA PRO A 97 -14.81 -8.56 2.22
C PRO A 97 -14.94 -8.24 3.70
N ALA A 98 -16.17 -8.19 4.22
CA ALA A 98 -16.44 -7.82 5.61
C ALA A 98 -15.75 -8.79 6.60
N GLU A 99 -15.68 -10.06 6.23
CA GLU A 99 -15.03 -11.13 6.98
C GLU A 99 -13.53 -10.90 7.07
N LEU A 100 -12.91 -10.45 5.98
CA LEU A 100 -11.48 -10.14 5.93
C LEU A 100 -11.15 -8.90 6.76
N ARG A 101 -12.00 -7.87 6.73
CA ARG A 101 -11.87 -6.68 7.60
C ARG A 101 -12.04 -7.04 9.08
N ALA A 102 -12.99 -7.92 9.41
CA ALA A 102 -13.19 -8.41 10.77
C ALA A 102 -11.99 -9.23 11.26
N GLU A 103 -11.40 -10.07 10.41
CA GLU A 103 -10.20 -10.82 10.73
C GLU A 103 -8.98 -9.91 10.91
N ALA A 104 -8.80 -8.91 10.04
CA ALA A 104 -7.73 -7.92 10.19
C ALA A 104 -7.81 -7.18 11.54
N ARG A 105 -9.03 -6.81 11.96
CA ARG A 105 -9.29 -6.23 13.29
C ARG A 105 -8.95 -7.18 14.43
N ARG A 106 -9.23 -8.48 14.29
CA ARG A 106 -8.87 -9.49 15.30
C ARG A 106 -7.35 -9.62 15.41
N GLN A 107 -6.65 -9.79 14.29
CA GLN A 107 -5.20 -9.96 14.25
C GLN A 107 -4.45 -8.76 14.83
N ARG A 108 -4.92 -7.53 14.55
CA ARG A 108 -4.33 -6.31 15.11
C ARG A 108 -4.29 -6.30 16.65
N LYS A 109 -5.22 -7.00 17.31
CA LYS A 109 -5.29 -7.10 18.78
C LYS A 109 -4.45 -8.25 19.36
N LEU A 110 -4.10 -9.25 18.55
CA LEU A 110 -3.44 -10.48 19.00
C LEU A 110 -1.90 -10.42 18.92
N GLY A 111 -1.33 -9.46 18.20
CA GLY A 111 0.13 -9.29 18.06
C GLY A 111 0.70 -9.88 16.76
N ILE A 112 2.00 -9.67 16.53
CA ILE A 112 2.64 -9.69 15.20
C ILE A 112 2.85 -11.11 14.62
N GLU A 113 2.84 -12.16 15.44
CA GLU A 113 3.27 -13.51 15.01
C GLU A 113 2.29 -14.24 14.07
N LEU A 114 1.01 -13.83 14.01
CA LEU A 114 -0.01 -14.42 13.13
C LEU A 114 -0.36 -13.57 11.91
N VAL A 115 0.38 -12.47 11.69
CA VAL A 115 -0.01 -11.38 10.78
C VAL A 115 0.12 -11.73 9.29
N SER A 116 1.03 -12.64 8.91
CA SER A 116 1.39 -12.86 7.50
C SER A 116 0.19 -13.25 6.62
N ARG A 117 -0.58 -14.28 7.01
CA ARG A 117 -1.64 -14.82 6.13
C ARG A 117 -2.74 -13.81 5.81
N VAL A 118 -3.15 -13.02 6.78
CA VAL A 118 -4.23 -12.04 6.60
C VAL A 118 -3.74 -10.87 5.76
N VAL A 119 -2.49 -10.46 5.94
CA VAL A 119 -1.84 -9.46 5.09
C VAL A 119 -1.73 -9.93 3.65
N ASP A 120 -1.35 -11.20 3.42
CA ASP A 120 -1.29 -11.78 2.08
C ASP A 120 -2.67 -11.78 1.41
N GLN A 121 -3.72 -12.15 2.14
CA GLN A 121 -5.10 -12.12 1.65
C GLN A 121 -5.58 -10.70 1.35
N ILE A 122 -5.24 -9.74 2.22
CA ILE A 122 -5.51 -8.32 2.02
C ILE A 122 -4.84 -7.86 0.72
N LEU A 123 -3.54 -8.09 0.55
CA LEU A 123 -2.81 -7.68 -0.65
C LEU A 123 -3.25 -8.43 -1.90
N ALA A 124 -3.74 -9.67 -1.78
CA ALA A 124 -4.27 -10.44 -2.90
C ALA A 124 -5.68 -10.00 -3.35
N HIS A 125 -6.36 -9.15 -2.57
CA HIS A 125 -7.71 -8.71 -2.89
C HIS A 125 -7.75 -7.88 -4.19
N GLY A 126 -8.59 -8.33 -5.12
CA GLY A 126 -8.78 -7.65 -6.39
C GLY A 126 -7.68 -7.92 -7.41
N ILE A 127 -6.80 -8.90 -7.18
CA ILE A 127 -5.94 -9.45 -8.24
C ILE A 127 -6.86 -9.98 -9.34
N THR A 128 -6.66 -9.46 -10.55
CA THR A 128 -7.08 -10.16 -11.75
C THR A 128 -5.80 -10.78 -12.25
N GLU A 129 -5.68 -12.11 -12.23
CA GLU A 129 -4.62 -12.75 -13.00
C GLU A 129 -4.72 -12.19 -14.44
N PRO A 130 -3.60 -11.93 -15.14
CA PRO A 130 -3.70 -11.74 -16.57
C PRO A 130 -4.45 -12.95 -17.13
N GLU A 131 -5.50 -12.73 -17.91
CA GLU A 131 -6.17 -13.85 -18.58
C GLU A 131 -5.08 -14.72 -19.24
N PRO A 132 -5.10 -16.05 -19.05
CA PRO A 132 -4.09 -16.90 -19.67
C PRO A 132 -4.14 -16.61 -21.17
N THR A 133 -3.05 -16.06 -21.71
CA THR A 133 -2.87 -15.91 -23.14
C THR A 133 -2.99 -17.29 -23.76
N LEU A 134 -4.15 -17.58 -24.33
CA LEU A 134 -4.36 -18.73 -25.21
C LEU A 134 -3.57 -18.44 -26.49
N TRP A 135 -2.31 -18.85 -26.51
CA TRP A 135 -1.51 -19.00 -27.73
C TRP A 135 -1.45 -20.48 -28.08
#